data_AF-A0A935YVM9-F1
#
_entry.id   AF-A0A935YVM9-F1
#
_cell.length_a   1.000
_cell.length_b   1.000
_cell.length_c   1.000
_cell.angle_alpha   90.00
_cell.angle_beta   90.00
_cell.angle_gamma   90.00
#
_symmetry.space_group_name_H-M   'P 1'
#
loop_
_entity.id
_entity.type
_entity.pdbx_description
1 polymer ?
#
loop_
_entity_poly.entity_id
_entity_poly.type
_entity_poly.pdbx_seq_one_letter_code
_entity_poly.pdbx_strand_id
1 'polypeptide(L)'
;MPISTLNLESRDDGLFMVLGDRTYRVRGLENNPNHDQLKIQLLAQRGEAFFIDKLDLYSSKQRQIFINQACVELGLSDEVIKKDLGKLLLALEQQQLKKMMTKSVIHYPIDQQ
;
A
#
# COMPACT_ATOMS: atom_id res chain seq x y z
N MET A 1 -5.43 13.80 19.58
CA MET A 1 -4.43 13.11 18.76
C MET A 1 -4.59 13.61 17.33
N PRO A 2 -3.55 14.18 16.67
CA PRO A 2 -3.69 14.55 15.28
C PRO A 2 -3.92 13.29 14.46
N ILE A 3 -4.84 13.37 13.49
CA ILE A 3 -5.06 12.33 12.48
C ILE A 3 -3.70 12.11 11.81
N SER A 4 -3.07 10.97 12.08
CA SER A 4 -1.77 10.63 11.50
C SER A 4 -1.90 10.70 9.98
N THR A 5 -1.29 11.72 9.38
CA THR A 5 -1.23 11.91 7.93
C THR A 5 -0.63 10.65 7.33
N LEU A 6 -1.42 9.94 6.51
CA LEU A 6 -0.99 8.75 5.78
C LEU A 6 0.00 9.18 4.70
N ASN A 7 1.25 9.38 5.09
CA ASN A 7 2.32 9.81 4.18
C ASN A 7 2.88 8.59 3.45
N LEU A 8 2.49 8.46 2.18
CA LEU A 8 3.15 7.57 1.22
C LEU A 8 4.28 8.34 0.54
N GLU A 9 5.51 7.87 0.72
CA GLU A 9 6.69 8.41 0.06
C GLU A 9 7.05 7.53 -1.14
N SER A 10 7.26 8.13 -2.32
CA SER A 10 7.75 7.38 -3.48
C SER A 10 9.27 7.41 -3.51
N ARG A 11 9.89 6.25 -3.67
CA ARG A 11 11.34 6.07 -3.88
C ARG A 11 11.56 5.17 -5.10
N ASP A 12 12.81 5.06 -5.54
CA ASP A 12 13.18 4.28 -6.74
C ASP A 12 12.74 2.81 -6.66
N ASP A 13 12.72 2.24 -5.45
CA ASP A 13 12.43 0.83 -5.21
C ASP A 13 11.00 0.56 -4.67
N GLY A 14 10.13 1.56 -4.60
CA GLY A 14 8.73 1.38 -4.23
C GLY A 14 8.09 2.54 -3.49
N LEU A 15 6.86 2.32 -3.00
CA LEU A 15 6.15 3.26 -2.14
C LEU A 15 6.35 2.86 -0.68
N PHE A 16 6.69 3.82 0.17
CA PHE A 16 6.98 3.62 1.58
C PHE A 16 5.93 4.30 2.45
N MET A 17 5.51 3.59 3.50
CA MET A 17 4.68 4.14 4.56
C MET A 17 5.28 3.78 5.90
N VAL A 18 5.45 4.78 6.77
CA VAL A 18 5.85 4.56 8.16
C VAL A 18 4.62 4.66 9.04
N LEU A 19 4.38 3.62 9.83
CA LEU A 19 3.38 3.60 10.89
C LEU A 19 4.15 3.26 12.15
N GLY A 20 4.22 4.20 13.12
CA GLY A 20 4.97 4.01 14.37
C GLY A 20 6.41 3.50 14.16
N ASP A 21 6.75 2.34 14.73
CA ASP A 21 8.04 1.64 14.59
C ASP A 21 8.09 0.66 13.41
N ARG A 22 7.06 0.65 12.54
CA ARG A 22 6.97 -0.24 11.38
C ARG A 22 7.06 0.53 10.08
N THR A 23 7.80 -0.04 9.13
CA THR A 23 7.91 0.47 7.76
C THR A 23 7.30 -0.54 6.81
N TYR A 24 6.44 -0.05 5.92
CA TYR A 24 5.84 -0.83 4.85
C TYR A 24 6.38 -0.35 3.52
N ARG A 25 6.81 -1.29 2.66
CA ARG A 25 7.19 -0.99 1.27
C ARG A 25 6.30 -1.77 0.31
N VAL A 26 5.68 -1.05 -0.61
CA VAL A 26 4.78 -1.56 -1.64
C VAL A 26 5.46 -1.50 -2.99
N ARG A 27 5.46 -2.64 -3.72
CA ARG A 27 5.91 -2.73 -5.11
C ARG A 27 4.85 -3.35 -6.00
N GLY A 28 4.90 -3.04 -7.30
CA GLY A 28 4.02 -3.61 -8.32
C GLY A 28 2.63 -2.97 -8.37
N LEU A 29 2.44 -1.80 -7.75
CA LEU A 29 1.16 -1.08 -7.80
C LEU A 29 0.75 -0.75 -9.23
N GLU A 30 1.71 -0.38 -10.07
CA GLU A 30 1.57 -0.07 -11.50
C GLU A 30 1.12 -1.25 -12.36
N ASN A 31 1.25 -2.49 -11.87
CA ASN A 31 0.89 -3.70 -12.60
C ASN A 31 -0.58 -4.13 -12.35
N ASN A 32 -1.43 -3.22 -11.85
CA ASN A 32 -2.84 -3.47 -11.59
C ASN A 32 -3.72 -2.71 -12.61
N PRO A 33 -3.92 -3.26 -13.82
CA PRO A 33 -4.76 -2.64 -14.85
C PRO A 33 -6.26 -2.77 -14.56
N ASN A 34 -6.66 -3.75 -13.74
CA ASN A 34 -8.05 -3.99 -13.36
C ASN A 34 -8.31 -3.42 -11.96
N HIS A 35 -9.42 -2.70 -11.80
CA HIS A 35 -9.81 -2.08 -10.53
C HIS A 35 -10.27 -3.09 -9.46
N ASP A 36 -10.55 -4.34 -9.85
CA ASP A 36 -11.09 -5.37 -8.95
C ASP A 36 -10.00 -6.13 -8.15
N GLN A 37 -8.72 -5.88 -8.43
CA GLN A 37 -7.60 -6.53 -7.77
C GLN A 37 -6.54 -5.50 -7.39
N LEU A 38 -5.88 -5.72 -6.26
CA LEU A 38 -4.75 -4.91 -5.82
C LEU A 38 -3.58 -5.82 -5.45
N LYS A 39 -3.00 -6.45 -6.48
CA LYS A 39 -1.85 -7.34 -6.38
C LYS A 39 -0.58 -6.53 -6.22
N ILE A 40 0.06 -6.70 -5.08
CA ILE A 40 1.30 -6.02 -4.72
C ILE A 40 2.29 -7.02 -4.11
N GLN A 41 3.56 -6.65 -4.11
CA GLN A 41 4.50 -7.20 -3.15
C GLN A 41 4.61 -6.24 -1.97
N LEU A 42 4.38 -6.75 -0.77
CA LEU A 42 4.41 -5.99 0.46
C LEU A 42 5.54 -6.48 1.35
N LEU A 43 6.44 -5.58 1.72
CA LEU A 43 7.37 -5.77 2.82
C LEU A 43 6.81 -5.04 4.04
N ALA A 44 6.77 -5.72 5.18
CA ALA A 44 6.53 -5.15 6.50
C ALA A 44 7.81 -5.34 7.32
N GLN A 45 8.32 -4.28 7.92
CA GLN A 45 9.57 -4.30 8.69
C GLN A 45 9.39 -3.57 10.01
N ARG A 46 10.03 -4.07 11.06
CA ARG A 46 10.12 -3.46 12.40
C ARG A 46 11.51 -3.72 12.96
N GLY A 47 12.34 -2.68 13.08
CA GLY A 47 13.75 -2.85 13.41
C GLY A 47 14.45 -3.75 12.38
N GLU A 48 15.07 -4.84 12.85
CA GLU A 48 15.72 -5.86 12.01
C GLU A 48 14.78 -6.96 11.53
N ALA A 49 13.59 -7.09 12.12
CA ALA A 49 12.61 -8.09 11.75
C ALA A 49 11.81 -7.65 10.52
N PHE A 50 11.54 -8.58 9.59
CA PHE A 50 10.75 -8.28 8.40
C PHE A 50 10.00 -9.51 7.87
N PHE A 51 8.91 -9.24 7.16
CA PHE A 51 8.20 -10.23 6.36
C PHE A 51 7.90 -9.63 4.98
N ILE A 52 8.05 -10.43 3.93
CA ILE A 52 7.78 -10.02 2.56
C ILE A 52 6.98 -11.10 1.84
N ASP A 53 5.88 -10.70 1.19
CA ASP A 53 5.09 -11.61 0.37
C ASP A 53 4.35 -10.85 -0.75
N LYS A 54 3.81 -11.59 -1.71
CA LYS A 54 2.88 -11.10 -2.71
C LYS A 54 1.45 -11.41 -2.28
N LEU A 55 0.59 -10.41 -2.31
CA LEU A 55 -0.82 -10.56 -2.00
C LEU A 55 -1.69 -9.65 -2.86
N ASP A 56 -2.93 -10.07 -3.05
CA ASP A 56 -4.03 -9.20 -3.43
C ASP A 56 -4.62 -8.57 -2.16
N LEU A 57 -4.43 -7.25 -2.01
CA LEU A 57 -4.85 -6.51 -0.83
C LEU A 57 -6.38 -6.44 -0.70
N TYR A 58 -7.15 -6.66 -1.78
CA TYR A 58 -8.62 -6.77 -1.71
C TYR A 58 -9.09 -8.16 -1.25
N SER A 59 -8.26 -9.19 -1.41
CA SER A 59 -8.60 -10.55 -0.98
C SER A 59 -8.51 -10.71 0.54
N SER A 60 -9.66 -10.87 1.21
CA SER A 60 -9.72 -11.12 2.66
C SER A 60 -8.88 -12.32 3.10
N LYS A 61 -8.91 -13.40 2.32
CA LYS A 61 -8.11 -14.61 2.58
C LYS A 61 -6.61 -14.32 2.52
N GLN A 62 -6.14 -13.61 1.49
CA GLN A 62 -4.71 -13.32 1.35
C GLN A 62 -4.24 -12.30 2.39
N ARG A 63 -5.07 -11.30 2.75
CA ARG A 63 -4.78 -10.41 3.89
C ARG A 63 -4.59 -11.20 5.17
N GLN A 64 -5.45 -12.17 5.47
CA GLN A 64 -5.34 -12.98 6.69
C GLN A 64 -4.05 -13.80 6.72
N ILE A 65 -3.65 -14.39 5.58
CA ILE A 65 -2.39 -15.13 5.46
C ILE A 65 -1.20 -14.19 5.75
N PHE A 66 -1.17 -13.02 5.11
CA PHE A 66 -0.11 -12.04 5.33
C PHE A 66 -0.06 -11.57 6.78
N ILE A 67 -1.21 -11.25 7.38
CA ILE A 67 -1.31 -10.85 8.80
C ILE A 67 -0.68 -11.92 9.69
N ASN A 68 -1.11 -13.18 9.54
CA ASN A 68 -0.64 -14.26 10.41
C ASN A 68 0.88 -14.45 10.33
N GLN A 69 1.46 -14.41 9.12
CA GLN A 69 2.90 -14.56 8.94
C GLN A 69 3.67 -13.33 9.44
N ALA A 70 3.24 -12.12 9.07
CA ALA A 70 3.89 -10.88 9.51
C ALA A 70 3.86 -10.73 11.03
N CYS A 71 2.80 -11.17 11.71
CA CYS A 71 2.72 -11.14 13.17
C CYS A 71 3.81 -11.97 13.85
N VAL A 72 4.05 -13.18 13.33
CA VAL A 72 5.09 -14.08 13.85
C VAL A 72 6.47 -13.45 13.64
N GLU A 73 6.76 -13.01 12.41
CA GLU A 73 8.07 -12.47 12.06
C GLU A 73 8.38 -11.14 12.79
N LEU A 74 7.41 -10.23 12.89
CA LEU A 74 7.61 -8.90 13.49
C LEU A 74 7.40 -8.87 15.02
N GLY A 75 6.95 -9.99 15.62
CA GLY A 75 6.60 -10.07 17.03
C GLY A 75 5.50 -9.08 17.42
N LEU A 76 4.42 -9.01 16.62
CA LEU A 76 3.29 -8.10 16.78
C LEU A 76 1.97 -8.88 16.84
N SER A 77 0.95 -8.30 17.46
CA SER A 77 -0.41 -8.88 17.40
C SER A 77 -1.03 -8.69 16.01
N ASP A 78 -1.97 -9.59 15.68
CA ASP A 78 -2.77 -9.55 14.45
C ASP A 78 -3.57 -8.27 14.32
N GLU A 79 -4.08 -7.75 15.44
CA GLU A 79 -4.82 -6.48 15.48
C GLU A 79 -3.96 -5.30 14.98
N VAL A 80 -2.67 -5.26 15.31
CA VAL A 80 -1.76 -4.21 14.85
C VAL A 80 -1.57 -4.28 13.33
N ILE A 81 -1.20 -5.45 12.81
CA ILE A 81 -0.96 -5.61 11.37
C ILE A 81 -2.26 -5.39 10.58
N LYS A 82 -3.40 -5.84 11.09
CA LYS A 82 -4.72 -5.61 10.47
C LYS A 82 -5.05 -4.12 10.36
N LYS A 83 -4.82 -3.34 11.43
CA LYS A 83 -5.03 -1.88 11.42
C LYS A 83 -4.08 -1.21 10.43
N ASP A 84 -2.83 -1.64 10.38
CA ASP A 84 -1.82 -1.10 9.48
C ASP A 84 -2.14 -1.42 8.00
N LEU A 85 -2.61 -2.64 7.68
CA LEU A 85 -3.10 -2.96 6.33
C LEU A 85 -4.31 -2.12 5.91
N GLY A 86 -5.22 -1.80 6.84
CA GLY A 86 -6.35 -0.90 6.55
C GLY A 86 -5.90 0.52 6.18
N LYS A 87 -4.92 1.04 6.89
CA LYS A 87 -4.29 2.34 6.59
C LYS A 87 -3.55 2.33 5.26
N LEU A 88 -2.80 1.26 5.00
CA LEU A 88 -2.06 1.07 3.76
C LEU A 88 -3.00 1.03 2.57
N LEU A 89 -4.10 0.26 2.67
CA LEU A 89 -5.12 0.16 1.64
C LEU A 89 -5.68 1.54 1.25
N LEU A 90 -6.15 2.29 2.25
CA LEU A 90 -6.71 3.64 2.03
C LEU A 90 -5.72 4.59 1.34
N ALA A 91 -4.43 4.50 1.68
CA ALA A 91 -3.42 5.35 1.07
C ALA A 91 -3.09 4.94 -0.36
N LEU A 92 -3.07 3.63 -0.66
CA LEU A 92 -2.85 3.13 -2.01
C LEU A 92 -4.01 3.49 -2.96
N GLU A 93 -5.25 3.39 -2.48
CA GLU A 93 -6.44 3.83 -3.23
C GLU A 93 -6.37 5.33 -3.54
N GLN A 94 -6.03 6.16 -2.55
CA GLN A 94 -5.83 7.60 -2.75
C GLN A 94 -4.72 7.89 -3.77
N GLN A 95 -3.63 7.11 -3.75
CA GLN A 95 -2.54 7.26 -4.72
C GLN A 95 -2.96 6.86 -6.14
N GLN A 96 -3.77 5.82 -6.30
CA GLN A 96 -4.34 5.44 -7.60
C GLN A 96 -5.30 6.51 -8.13
N LEU A 97 -6.19 7.04 -7.28
CA LEU A 97 -7.09 8.14 -7.63
C LEU A 97 -6.34 9.39 -8.09
N LYS A 98 -5.29 9.80 -7.35
CA LYS A 98 -4.42 10.93 -7.75
C LYS A 98 -3.80 10.69 -9.13
N LYS A 99 -3.25 9.50 -9.39
CA LYS A 99 -2.67 9.15 -10.69
C LYS A 99 -3.70 9.18 -11.83
N MET A 100 -4.94 8.76 -11.58
CA MET A 100 -6.03 8.83 -12.56
C MET A 100 -6.41 10.28 -12.86
N MET A 101 -6.58 11.12 -11.84
CA MET A 101 -6.89 12.54 -12.01
C MET A 101 -5.80 13.28 -12.79
N THR A 102 -4.52 13.04 -12.48
CA THR A 102 -3.40 13.63 -13.24
C THR A 102 -3.40 13.17 -14.71
N LYS A 103 -3.74 11.90 -14.99
CA LYS A 103 -3.82 11.39 -16.38
C LYS A 103 -5.00 11.94 -17.18
N SER A 104 -6.11 12.27 -16.54
CA SER A 104 -7.29 12.82 -17.25
C SER A 104 -7.17 14.30 -17.59
N VAL A 105 -6.30 15.06 -16.91
CA VAL A 105 -6.11 16.51 -17.16
C VAL A 105 -5.25 16.80 -18.40
N ILE A 106 -4.48 15.83 -18.90
CA ILE A 106 -3.60 15.98 -20.08
C ILE A 106 -4.27 15.68 -21.44
N HIS A 107 -5.60 15.52 -21.50
CA HIS A 107 -6.34 15.23 -22.75
C HIS A 107 -7.37 16.30 -23.16
N TYR A 108 -7.15 17.58 -22.89
CA TYR A 108 -7.82 18.60 -23.69
C TYR A 108 -6.96 18.93 -24.91
N PRO A 109 -7.35 18.56 -26.14
CA PRO A 109 -6.73 19.15 -27.32
C PRO A 109 -7.02 20.65 -27.28
N ILE A 110 -5.97 21.44 -27.17
CA ILE A 110 -6.00 22.85 -27.54
C ILE A 110 -5.95 22.87 -29.08
N ASP A 111 -6.91 23.61 -29.65
CA ASP A 111 -7.16 23.90 -31.06
C ASP A 111 -7.86 22.77 -31.84
N GLN A 112 -8.96 23.02 -32.56
CA GLN A 112 -9.05 24.03 -33.62
C GLN A 112 -10.41 24.75 -33.69
N GLN A 113 -10.29 26.07 -33.80
CA GLN A 113 -10.95 26.98 -34.74
C GLN A 113 -11.82 26.36 -35.83
#